data_AF-A0A957CAW8-F1
#
_entry.id   AF-A0A957CAW8-F1
#
_cell.length_a   1.000
_cell.length_b   1.000
_cell.length_c   1.000
_cell.angle_alpha   90.00
_cell.angle_beta   90.00
_cell.angle_gamma   90.00
#
_symmetry.space_group_name_H-M   'P 1'
#
loop_
_entity.id
_entity.type
_entity.pdbx_description
1 polymer ?
#
loop_
_entity_poly.entity_id
_entity_poly.type
_entity_poly.pdbx_seq_one_letter_code
_entity_poly.pdbx_strand_id
1 'polypeptide(L)'
;MNKATAVFTQTPHTQKTASLPTGRLLINDADEIVYANTQARHFLGLLSEETLPKGQKFLPLLRETYQIYPTLAWLGWPKRPSPTTTRYLIYTLPNSTAVSLFKVEIIEQIWLEGQHIWVVAIQLIENRVGTAVYQPTA
;
A
#
# COMPACT_ATOMS: atom_id res chain seq x y z
N MET A 1 -7.28 -42.99 -10.98
CA MET A 1 -6.69 -41.98 -10.07
C MET A 1 -5.69 -41.18 -10.88
N ASN A 2 -6.13 -40.08 -11.49
CA ASN A 2 -5.28 -39.30 -12.41
C ASN A 2 -4.81 -38.05 -11.70
N LYS A 3 -3.49 -37.90 -11.58
CA LYS A 3 -2.80 -36.79 -10.91
C LYS A 3 -2.94 -35.54 -11.75
N ALA A 4 -3.52 -34.48 -11.17
CA ALA A 4 -3.53 -33.15 -11.75
C ALA A 4 -2.13 -32.52 -11.61
N THR A 5 -1.55 -32.07 -12.71
CA THR A 5 -0.33 -31.27 -12.72
C THR A 5 -0.72 -29.85 -13.13
N ALA A 6 -0.55 -28.88 -12.23
CA ALA A 6 -0.71 -27.47 -12.56
C ALA A 6 0.50 -27.01 -13.38
N VAL A 7 0.27 -26.50 -14.58
CA VAL A 7 1.31 -25.87 -15.41
C VAL A 7 1.23 -24.38 -15.18
N PHE A 8 2.28 -23.81 -14.61
CA PHE A 8 2.45 -22.36 -14.44
C PHE A 8 2.99 -21.78 -15.74
N THR A 9 2.14 -21.08 -16.49
CA THR A 9 2.60 -20.31 -17.66
C THR A 9 2.92 -18.90 -17.21
N GLN A 10 4.20 -18.61 -16.97
CA GLN A 10 4.68 -17.23 -16.86
C GLN A 10 4.70 -16.63 -18.25
N THR A 11 3.78 -15.72 -18.57
CA THR A 11 3.85 -14.94 -19.81
C THR A 11 4.93 -13.86 -19.63
N PRO A 12 6.04 -13.87 -20.39
CA PRO A 12 7.02 -12.80 -20.32
C PRO A 12 6.48 -11.64 -21.14
N HIS A 13 5.74 -10.74 -20.50
CA HIS A 13 5.43 -9.45 -21.13
C HIS A 13 6.65 -8.55 -20.98
N THR A 14 7.36 -8.37 -22.09
CA THR A 14 8.29 -7.29 -22.38
C THR A 14 7.61 -5.94 -22.14
N GLN A 15 7.72 -5.39 -20.94
CA GLN A 15 7.19 -4.07 -20.62
C GLN A 15 8.32 -3.08 -20.32
N LYS A 16 8.47 -2.14 -21.25
CA LYS A 16 8.80 -0.74 -21.01
C LYS A 16 8.39 -0.37 -19.58
N THR A 17 9.36 0.05 -18.76
CA THR A 17 9.23 0.36 -17.32
C THR A 17 8.00 1.23 -17.02
N ALA A 18 6.84 0.60 -16.84
CA ALA A 18 5.66 1.27 -16.32
C ALA A 18 5.98 1.57 -14.85
N SER A 19 6.12 2.85 -14.50
CA SER A 19 6.25 3.22 -13.10
C SER A 19 4.98 2.78 -12.39
N LEU A 20 5.10 1.92 -11.38
CA LEU A 20 3.95 1.47 -10.61
C LEU A 20 3.26 2.68 -9.92
N PRO A 21 1.95 2.61 -9.68
CA PRO A 21 1.20 3.73 -9.13
C PRO A 21 1.70 4.18 -7.75
N THR A 22 1.70 5.49 -7.51
CA THR A 22 2.13 6.10 -6.24
C THR A 22 1.07 7.05 -5.70
N GLY A 23 0.63 6.81 -4.46
CA GLY A 23 -0.21 7.70 -3.67
C GLY A 23 0.63 8.66 -2.83
N ARG A 24 0.11 9.88 -2.62
CA ARG A 24 0.70 10.87 -1.72
C ARG A 24 -0.34 11.37 -0.73
N LEU A 25 0.07 11.49 0.53
CA LEU A 25 -0.76 12.06 1.58
C LEU A 25 0.08 12.93 2.53
N LEU A 26 -0.63 13.76 3.29
CA LEU A 26 -0.09 14.60 4.35
C LEU A 26 -0.66 14.12 5.68
N ILE A 27 0.22 13.98 6.67
CA ILE A 27 -0.15 13.56 8.02
C ILE A 27 0.35 14.60 9.01
N ASN A 28 -0.45 14.89 10.04
CA ASN A 28 -0.10 15.84 11.10
C ASN A 28 0.43 15.14 12.37
N ASP A 29 0.90 15.91 13.37
CA ASP A 29 1.46 15.40 14.65
C ASP A 29 0.53 14.41 15.40
N ALA A 30 -0.77 14.46 15.15
CA ALA A 30 -1.77 13.58 15.76
C ALA A 30 -2.03 12.28 14.97
N ASP A 31 -1.22 12.01 13.94
CA ASP A 31 -1.37 10.92 12.97
C ASP A 31 -2.62 11.07 12.07
N GLU A 32 -3.19 12.27 11.97
CA GLU A 32 -4.38 12.53 11.15
C GLU A 32 -4.01 12.82 9.70
N ILE A 33 -4.75 12.22 8.78
CA ILE A 33 -4.63 12.47 7.34
C ILE A 33 -5.30 13.82 7.04
N VAL A 34 -4.50 14.86 6.79
CA VAL A 34 -5.01 16.19 6.45
C VAL A 34 -5.23 16.36 4.94
N TYR A 35 -4.54 15.56 4.13
CA TYR A 35 -4.71 15.52 2.68
C TYR A 35 -4.31 14.15 2.15
N ALA A 36 -4.99 13.68 1.10
CA ALA A 36 -4.60 12.51 0.33
C ALA A 36 -5.06 12.69 -1.11
N ASN A 37 -4.15 12.44 -2.06
CA ASN A 37 -4.50 12.44 -3.48
C ASN A 37 -5.35 11.20 -3.83
N THR A 38 -5.96 11.19 -5.03
CA THR A 38 -6.84 10.11 -5.50
C THR A 38 -6.20 8.73 -5.38
N GLN A 39 -4.92 8.60 -5.73
CA GLN A 39 -4.22 7.31 -5.66
C GLN A 39 -4.00 6.84 -4.22
N ALA A 40 -3.64 7.74 -3.29
CA ALA A 40 -3.53 7.40 -1.87
C ALA A 40 -4.89 7.03 -1.28
N ARG A 41 -5.96 7.78 -1.63
CA ARG A 41 -7.32 7.46 -1.21
C ARG A 41 -7.77 6.08 -1.68
N HIS A 42 -7.50 5.76 -2.95
CA HIS A 42 -7.78 4.45 -3.51
C HIS A 42 -7.08 3.33 -2.75
N PHE A 43 -5.78 3.49 -2.46
CA PHE A 43 -5.07 2.50 -1.64
C PHE A 43 -5.69 2.39 -0.25
N LEU A 44 -5.90 3.51 0.44
CA LEU A 44 -6.41 3.54 1.80
C LEU A 44 -7.91 3.22 1.96
N GLY A 45 -8.62 2.85 0.87
CA GLY A 45 -10.05 2.58 0.91
C GLY A 45 -10.91 3.81 1.22
N LEU A 46 -10.39 5.02 1.02
CA LEU A 46 -11.06 6.30 1.28
C LEU A 46 -11.88 6.70 0.03
N LEU A 47 -12.93 5.93 -0.26
CA LEU A 47 -13.67 5.97 -1.53
C LEU A 47 -14.53 7.23 -1.78
N SER A 48 -14.66 8.13 -0.80
CA SER A 48 -15.35 9.41 -1.01
C SER A 48 -14.41 10.45 -1.60
N GLU A 49 -14.73 10.95 -2.79
CA GLU A 49 -13.96 12.03 -3.44
C GLU A 49 -14.20 13.40 -2.78
N GLU A 50 -15.34 13.60 -2.12
CA GLU A 50 -15.79 14.92 -1.71
C GLU A 50 -15.01 15.47 -0.51
N THR A 51 -14.81 14.69 0.56
CA THR A 51 -14.04 15.13 1.73
C THR A 51 -13.42 13.94 2.47
N LEU A 52 -12.23 14.13 3.05
CA LEU A 52 -11.65 13.17 3.99
C LEU A 52 -12.49 13.18 5.28
N PRO A 53 -12.78 12.01 5.88
CA PRO A 53 -13.39 11.96 7.20
C PRO A 53 -12.54 12.75 8.20
N LYS A 54 -13.16 13.66 8.95
CA LYS A 54 -12.45 14.46 9.96
C LYS A 54 -11.83 13.54 11.01
N GLY A 55 -10.56 13.80 11.37
CA GLY A 55 -9.83 13.02 12.37
C GLY A 55 -9.45 11.61 11.92
N GLN A 56 -9.53 11.30 10.61
CA GLN A 56 -9.10 10.00 10.09
C GLN A 56 -7.61 9.79 10.37
N LYS A 57 -7.29 8.82 11.23
CA LYS A 57 -5.92 8.48 11.58
C LYS A 57 -5.31 7.48 10.60
N PHE A 58 -4.05 7.70 10.24
CA PHE A 58 -3.36 6.90 9.24
C PHE A 58 -3.01 5.50 9.73
N LEU A 59 -2.30 5.40 10.86
CA LEU A 59 -1.79 4.11 11.35
C LEU A 59 -2.93 3.14 11.78
N PRO A 60 -4.00 3.59 12.47
CA PRO A 60 -5.16 2.74 12.75
C PRO A 60 -5.81 2.22 11.48
N LEU A 61 -6.07 3.09 10.49
CA LEU A 61 -6.66 2.71 9.20
C LEU A 61 -5.84 1.63 8.48
N LEU A 62 -4.51 1.78 8.49
CA LEU A 62 -3.63 0.80 7.90
C LEU A 62 -3.73 -0.56 8.60
N ARG A 63 -3.77 -0.58 9.94
CA ARG A 63 -3.81 -1.83 10.72
C ARG A 63 -5.11 -2.62 10.54
N GLU A 64 -6.20 -1.96 10.17
CA GLU A 64 -7.48 -2.61 9.89
C GLU A 64 -7.47 -3.37 8.55
N THR A 65 -6.69 -2.88 7.58
CA THR A 65 -6.75 -3.36 6.18
C THR A 65 -5.48 -4.10 5.74
N TYR A 66 -4.34 -3.77 6.34
CA TYR A 66 -3.03 -4.23 5.90
C TYR A 66 -2.27 -4.91 7.03
N GLN A 67 -1.47 -5.90 6.66
CA GLN A 67 -0.36 -6.33 7.49
C GLN A 67 0.81 -5.35 7.33
N ILE A 68 1.24 -4.74 8.43
CA ILE A 68 2.38 -3.84 8.48
C ILE A 68 3.69 -4.64 8.68
N TYR A 69 4.71 -4.36 7.87
CA TYR A 69 6.00 -5.04 7.94
C TYR A 69 7.18 -4.09 7.64
N PRO A 70 8.38 -4.33 8.19
CA PRO A 70 8.61 -5.06 9.44
C PRO A 70 8.11 -4.21 10.61
N THR A 71 7.54 -4.83 11.65
CA THR A 71 6.90 -4.12 12.77
C THR A 71 7.80 -3.06 13.41
N LEU A 72 9.10 -3.34 13.53
CA LEU A 72 10.09 -2.41 14.10
C LEU A 72 10.21 -1.11 13.30
N ALA A 73 10.02 -1.14 11.97
CA ALA A 73 10.06 0.06 11.13
C ALA A 73 8.96 1.06 11.50
N TRP A 74 7.86 0.58 12.05
CA TRP A 74 6.68 1.36 12.40
C TRP A 74 6.72 1.90 13.84
N LEU A 75 7.71 1.47 14.65
CA LEU A 75 7.95 2.05 15.97
C LEU A 75 8.39 3.51 15.80
N GLY A 76 7.70 4.42 16.49
CA GLY A 76 7.98 5.85 16.41
C GLY A 76 7.44 6.54 15.15
N TRP A 77 6.54 5.88 14.40
CA TRP A 77 5.77 6.53 13.34
C TRP A 77 5.15 7.86 13.81
N PRO A 78 5.14 8.94 12.99
CA PRO A 78 5.57 9.03 11.58
C PRO A 78 7.05 9.37 11.36
N LYS A 79 7.90 9.41 12.39
CA LYS A 79 9.33 9.75 12.23
C LYS A 79 9.99 8.83 11.20
N ARG A 80 10.94 9.34 10.41
CA ARG A 80 11.68 8.54 9.42
C ARG A 80 12.41 7.39 10.15
N PRO A 81 12.27 6.13 9.70
CA PRO A 81 12.99 5.01 10.32
C PRO A 81 14.49 5.12 10.01
N SER A 82 15.30 4.19 10.54
CA SER A 82 16.72 4.14 10.17
C SER A 82 16.89 3.99 8.65
N PRO A 83 17.98 4.50 8.05
CA PRO A 83 18.18 4.44 6.59
C PRO A 83 18.15 3.03 6.00
N THR A 84 18.43 2.02 6.81
CA THR A 84 18.43 0.60 6.43
C THR A 84 17.06 -0.06 6.53
N THR A 85 16.06 0.63 7.07
CA THR A 85 14.75 0.06 7.37
C THR A 85 13.68 0.71 6.49
N THR A 86 12.99 -0.12 5.70
CA THR A 86 11.86 0.32 4.86
C THR A 86 10.54 -0.18 5.44
N ARG A 87 9.50 0.65 5.35
CA ARG A 87 8.14 0.28 5.75
C ARG A 87 7.39 -0.29 4.57
N TYR A 88 6.68 -1.38 4.83
CA TYR A 88 5.87 -2.08 3.86
C TYR A 88 4.46 -2.33 4.39
N LEU A 89 3.50 -2.32 3.47
CA LEU A 89 2.14 -2.78 3.68
C LEU A 89 1.89 -3.97 2.78
N ILE A 90 1.32 -5.02 3.35
CA ILE A 90 0.92 -6.22 2.63
C ILE A 90 -0.61 -6.27 2.68
N TYR A 91 -1.23 -6.25 1.50
CA TYR A 91 -2.65 -6.48 1.32
C TYR A 91 -2.88 -7.86 0.74
N THR A 92 -3.78 -8.62 1.36
CA THR A 92 -4.23 -9.93 0.88
C THR A 92 -5.73 -9.91 0.70
N LEU A 93 -6.20 -10.18 -0.51
CA LEU A 93 -7.62 -10.25 -0.75
C LEU A 93 -8.20 -11.52 -0.09
N PRO A 94 -9.27 -11.43 0.72
CA PRO A 94 -9.89 -12.60 1.34
C PRO A 94 -10.27 -13.66 0.28
N ASN A 95 -10.02 -14.92 0.58
CA ASN A 95 -10.32 -16.07 -0.31
C ASN A 95 -9.60 -16.02 -1.68
N SER A 96 -8.49 -15.29 -1.79
CA SER A 96 -7.67 -15.21 -2.99
C SER A 96 -6.20 -15.40 -2.66
N THR A 97 -5.42 -15.88 -3.63
CA THR A 97 -3.96 -15.87 -3.56
C THR A 97 -3.37 -14.53 -4.03
N ALA A 98 -4.22 -13.53 -4.30
CA ALA A 98 -3.80 -12.22 -4.72
C ALA A 98 -3.16 -11.45 -3.55
N VAL A 99 -1.97 -10.90 -3.81
CA VAL A 99 -1.18 -10.16 -2.83
C VAL A 99 -0.67 -8.88 -3.46
N SER A 100 -0.87 -7.76 -2.78
CA SER A 100 -0.27 -6.48 -3.15
C SER A 100 0.69 -6.01 -2.07
N LEU A 101 1.90 -5.61 -2.49
CA LEU A 101 2.94 -5.07 -1.61
C LEU A 101 3.13 -3.60 -1.91
N PHE A 102 3.09 -2.78 -0.86
CA PHE A 102 3.31 -1.35 -0.94
C PHE A 102 4.52 -0.95 -0.12
N LYS A 103 5.34 -0.05 -0.65
CA LYS A 103 6.39 0.66 0.10
C LYS A 103 5.81 1.97 0.64
N VAL A 104 6.08 2.25 1.92
CA VAL A 104 5.69 3.51 2.57
C VAL A 104 6.94 4.31 2.92
N GLU A 105 6.97 5.57 2.52
CA GLU A 105 8.14 6.42 2.71
C GLU A 105 7.75 7.83 3.15
N ILE A 106 8.50 8.36 4.12
CA ILE A 106 8.43 9.78 4.49
C ILE A 106 9.35 10.53 3.53
N ILE A 107 8.75 11.28 2.61
CA ILE A 107 9.48 12.05 1.61
C ILE A 107 10.15 13.26 2.27
N GLU A 108 9.38 14.02 3.04
CA GLU A 108 9.84 15.21 3.74
C GLU A 108 8.94 15.53 4.94
N GLN A 109 9.41 16.46 5.76
CA GLN A 109 8.67 17.04 6.88
C GLN A 109 8.68 18.55 6.68
N ILE A 110 7.49 19.14 6.65
CA ILE A 110 7.29 20.59 6.47
C ILE A 110 6.64 21.18 7.72
N TRP A 111 6.76 22.50 7.89
CA TRP A 111 6.07 23.25 8.94
C TRP A 111 4.96 24.07 8.29
N LEU A 112 3.71 23.84 8.70
CA LEU A 112 2.54 24.51 8.15
C LEU A 112 1.61 24.91 9.29
N GLU A 113 1.17 26.18 9.32
CA GLU A 113 0.19 26.68 10.31
C GLU A 113 0.54 26.38 11.78
N GLY A 114 1.83 26.28 12.12
CA GLY A 114 2.28 26.01 13.48
C GLY A 114 2.35 24.53 13.86
N GLN A 115 2.24 23.62 12.88
CA GLN A 115 2.29 22.18 13.08
C GLN A 115 3.30 21.50 12.14
N HIS A 116 3.88 20.37 12.56
CA HIS A 116 4.64 19.52 11.65
C HIS A 116 3.69 18.71 10.77
N ILE A 117 3.97 18.72 9.46
CA ILE A 117 3.27 17.89 8.49
C ILE A 117 4.30 16.97 7.82
N TRP A 118 4.01 15.68 7.80
CA TRP A 118 4.80 14.69 7.06
C TRP A 118 4.18 14.41 5.71
N VAL A 119 5.00 14.56 4.67
CA VAL A 119 4.65 14.14 3.31
C VAL A 119 4.98 12.66 3.17
N VAL A 120 3.96 11.85 2.97
CA VAL A 120 4.08 10.39 2.89
C VAL A 120 3.74 9.91 1.49
N ALA A 121 4.58 9.04 0.94
CA ALA A 121 4.32 8.30 -0.29
C ALA A 121 3.96 6.85 0.02
N ILE A 122 2.94 6.34 -0.68
CA ILE A 122 2.59 4.91 -0.71
C ILE A 122 2.76 4.45 -2.15
N GLN A 123 3.76 3.62 -2.40
CA GLN A 123 4.06 3.13 -3.74
C GLN A 123 3.70 1.66 -3.84
N LEU A 124 2.87 1.29 -4.81
CA LEU A 124 2.69 -0.12 -5.16
C LEU A 124 4.02 -0.62 -5.73
N ILE A 125 4.60 -1.67 -5.15
CA ILE A 125 5.87 -2.25 -5.63
C ILE A 125 5.69 -3.65 -6.18
N GLU A 126 4.62 -4.35 -5.79
CA GLU A 126 4.27 -5.65 -6.35
C GLU A 126 2.76 -5.87 -6.29
N ASN A 127 2.20 -6.44 -7.36
CA ASN A 127 0.82 -6.91 -7.38
C ASN A 127 0.76 -8.28 -8.05
N ARG A 128 0.58 -9.33 -7.25
CA ARG A 128 0.41 -10.70 -7.74
C ARG A 128 -1.08 -11.00 -7.79
N VAL A 129 -1.60 -11.28 -8.97
CA VAL A 129 -2.97 -11.77 -9.16
C VAL A 129 -2.90 -13.26 -9.46
N GLY A 130 -3.50 -14.08 -8.60
CA GLY A 130 -3.65 -15.51 -8.88
C GLY A 130 -4.85 -15.73 -9.79
N THR A 131 -4.61 -16.10 -11.05
CA THR A 131 -5.67 -16.61 -11.93
C THR A 131 -5.64 -18.13 -11.93
N ALA A 132 -6.66 -18.76 -11.36
CA ALA A 132 -6.91 -20.18 -11.60
C ALA A 132 -7.44 -20.32 -13.04
N VAL A 133 -6.61 -20.83 -13.95
CA VAL A 133 -7.06 -21.15 -15.32
C VAL A 133 -7.70 -22.53 -15.30
N TYR A 134 -9.02 -22.60 -15.48
CA TYR A 134 -9.73 -23.85 -15.74
C TYR A 134 -9.58 -24.20 -17.23
N GLN A 135 -8.82 -25.25 -17.55
CA GLN A 135 -8.80 -25.86 -18.88
C GLN A 135 -9.73 -27.07 -18.89
N PRO A 136 -10.91 -26.99 -19.53
CA PRO A 136 -11.68 -28.18 -19.84
C PRO A 136 -10.92 -28.99 -20.90
N THR A 137 -10.61 -30.24 -20.59
CA THR A 137 -10.06 -31.21 -21.55
C THR A 137 -11.22 -31.68 -22.43
N ALA A 138 -11.08 -31.51 -23.75
CA ALA A 138 -11.95 -32.11 -24.77
C ALA A 138 -11.46 -33.51 -25.14
#